data_AF-A0A3M1DW19-F1
#
_entry.id   AF-A0A3M1DW19-F1
#
_cell.length_a   1.000
_cell.length_b   1.000
_cell.length_c   1.000
_cell.angle_alpha   90.00
_cell.angle_beta   90.00
_cell.angle_gamma   90.00
#
_symmetry.space_group_name_H-M   'P 1'
#
loop_
_entity.id
_entity.type
_entity.pdbx_description
1 polymer ?
#
loop_
_entity_poly.entity_id
_entity_poly.type
_entity_poly.pdbx_seq_one_letter_code
_entity_poly.pdbx_strand_id
1 'polypeptide(L)'
;MKAAIWCSLFLSVLSFAGHAQTVMEIVDIRRANFTTLFSEERAQVQMDLIRQYDLDGSDTSMFIRVGVGAGGRQNLGETWGRVLFDLQPAWQNTTQYLVLQRRGEVVLTRPAFEEVFACANNVYSYVVEADRRNDPRFFVVSCEAAGITLGGEYNADNIEGERTSFYWRIGDNGTRFHLSEKGFGEVIRAFRELSLNWQEPGSLSATGQ
;
A
#
# COMPACT_ATOMS: atom_id res chain seq x y z
N MET A 1 -2.28 -41.08 50.43
CA MET A 1 -2.10 -40.90 48.97
C MET A 1 -3.27 -40.12 48.39
N LYS A 2 -3.32 -38.79 48.55
CA LYS A 2 -4.36 -37.92 47.93
C LYS A 2 -3.82 -36.56 47.45
N ALA A 3 -2.54 -36.26 47.71
CA ALA A 3 -1.93 -34.97 47.37
C ALA A 3 -1.33 -34.90 45.95
N ALA A 4 -1.12 -36.05 45.28
CA ALA A 4 -0.42 -36.09 44.00
C ALA A 4 -1.29 -35.69 42.79
N ILE A 5 -2.62 -35.77 42.91
CA ILE A 5 -3.54 -35.54 41.78
C ILE A 5 -3.80 -34.05 41.54
N TRP A 6 -3.64 -33.19 42.56
CA TRP A 6 -3.88 -31.76 42.44
C TRP A 6 -2.73 -30.98 41.80
N CYS A 7 -1.48 -31.46 41.92
CA CYS A 7 -0.34 -30.84 41.24
C CYS A 7 -0.34 -31.08 39.72
N SER A 8 -0.91 -32.19 39.25
CA SER A 8 -0.94 -32.53 37.82
C SER A 8 -1.91 -31.66 37.02
N LEU A 9 -3.01 -31.22 37.66
CA LEU A 9 -4.06 -30.41 37.03
C LEU A 9 -3.70 -28.93 36.91
N PHE A 10 -2.84 -28.42 37.80
CA PHE A 10 -2.37 -27.03 37.74
C PHE A 10 -1.22 -26.83 36.73
N LEU A 11 -0.41 -27.86 36.48
CA LEU A 11 0.65 -27.81 35.46
C LEU A 11 0.12 -27.93 34.01
N SER A 12 -1.05 -28.55 33.82
CA SER A 12 -1.72 -28.65 32.52
C SER A 12 -2.47 -27.38 32.09
N VAL A 13 -2.73 -26.44 33.01
CA VAL A 13 -3.38 -25.15 32.69
C VAL A 13 -2.35 -24.07 32.31
N LEU A 14 -1.10 -24.20 32.74
CA LEU A 14 0.01 -23.30 32.37
C LEU A 14 0.71 -23.69 31.05
N SER A 15 0.36 -24.83 30.45
CA SER A 15 0.96 -25.33 29.21
C SER A 15 0.20 -24.94 27.93
N PHE A 16 -0.91 -24.19 28.04
CA PHE A 16 -1.75 -23.82 26.90
C PHE A 16 -2.16 -22.34 26.94
N ALA A 17 -1.20 -21.43 26.75
CA ALA A 17 -1.45 -20.10 26.19
C ALA A 17 -0.14 -19.48 25.69
N GLY A 18 0.66 -20.23 24.94
CA GLY A 18 1.65 -19.66 24.04
C GLY A 18 0.93 -19.04 22.84
N HIS A 19 0.01 -18.10 23.08
CA HIS A 19 -0.51 -17.28 22.00
C HIS A 19 0.64 -16.36 21.60
N ALA A 20 1.24 -16.62 20.45
CA ALA A 20 2.11 -15.67 19.78
C ALA A 20 1.34 -14.35 19.69
N GLN A 21 1.73 -13.39 20.53
CA GLN A 21 1.11 -12.07 20.53
C GLN A 21 1.77 -11.30 19.42
N THR A 22 1.04 -11.12 18.33
CA THR A 22 1.49 -10.36 17.19
C THR A 22 1.28 -8.87 17.44
N VAL A 23 2.35 -8.09 17.30
CA VAL A 23 2.36 -6.64 17.30
C VAL A 23 2.38 -6.15 15.86
N MET A 24 1.61 -5.10 15.57
CA MET A 24 1.68 -4.39 14.30
C MET A 24 1.92 -2.92 14.56
N GLU A 25 2.90 -2.34 13.88
CA GLU A 25 3.29 -0.94 14.01
C GLU A 25 3.45 -0.29 12.63
N ILE A 26 3.27 1.03 12.59
CA ILE A 26 3.50 1.82 11.38
C ILE A 26 4.91 2.39 11.48
N VAL A 27 5.74 2.06 10.50
CA VAL A 27 7.16 2.46 10.43
C VAL A 27 7.31 3.78 9.68
N ASP A 28 6.53 3.99 8.62
CA ASP A 28 6.57 5.20 7.79
C ASP A 28 5.18 5.48 7.19
N ILE A 29 4.85 6.76 6.99
CA ILE A 29 3.61 7.23 6.38
C ILE A 29 3.95 8.26 5.31
N ARG A 30 3.50 8.03 4.09
CA ARG A 30 3.60 8.98 2.98
C ARG A 30 2.22 9.34 2.45
N ARG A 31 2.07 10.60 2.07
CA ARG A 31 0.82 11.15 1.54
C ARG A 31 1.11 12.01 0.31
N ALA A 32 0.31 11.84 -0.74
CA ALA A 32 0.34 12.67 -1.94
C ALA A 32 -1.08 13.19 -2.20
N ASN A 33 -1.23 14.51 -2.35
CA ASN A 33 -2.52 15.14 -2.60
C ASN A 33 -2.68 15.46 -4.08
N PHE A 34 -3.90 15.36 -4.61
CA PHE A 34 -4.21 15.65 -6.01
C PHE A 34 -5.67 16.11 -6.17
N THR A 35 -6.09 16.55 -7.35
CA THR A 35 -7.44 17.06 -7.62
C THR A 35 -8.26 16.02 -8.39
N THR A 36 -9.55 15.87 -8.10
CA THR A 36 -10.41 14.91 -8.82
C THR A 36 -11.01 15.50 -10.10
N LEU A 37 -11.38 14.61 -11.05
CA LEU A 37 -11.82 14.96 -12.41
C LEU A 37 -13.13 15.78 -12.48
N PHE A 38 -13.99 15.65 -11.48
CA PHE A 38 -15.34 16.23 -11.48
C PHE A 38 -15.68 16.99 -10.19
N SER A 39 -14.68 17.33 -9.38
CA SER A 39 -14.89 18.03 -8.11
C SER A 39 -13.66 18.85 -7.73
N GLU A 40 -13.88 20.02 -7.12
CA GLU A 40 -12.84 20.80 -6.45
C GLU A 40 -12.29 20.10 -5.19
N GLU A 41 -12.89 18.97 -4.80
CA GLU A 41 -12.38 18.12 -3.73
C GLU A 41 -10.99 17.59 -4.11
N ARG A 42 -10.01 17.97 -3.29
CA ARG A 42 -8.68 17.35 -3.29
C ARG A 42 -8.84 15.91 -2.85
N ALA A 43 -8.22 14.94 -3.52
CA ALA A 43 -8.08 13.58 -3.05
C ALA A 43 -6.63 13.33 -2.57
N GLN A 44 -6.42 12.24 -1.83
CA GLN A 44 -5.13 11.88 -1.26
C GLN A 44 -4.86 10.39 -1.48
N VAL A 45 -3.65 10.08 -1.96
CA VAL A 45 -3.06 8.75 -1.82
C VAL A 45 -2.33 8.73 -0.49
N GLN A 46 -2.63 7.76 0.37
CA GLN A 46 -1.87 7.46 1.58
C GLN A 46 -1.20 6.10 1.43
N MET A 47 0.07 6.04 1.82
CA MET A 47 0.88 4.83 1.82
C MET A 47 1.51 4.66 3.20
N ASP A 48 1.31 3.49 3.81
CA ASP A 48 1.79 3.20 5.16
C ASP A 48 2.62 1.93 5.15
N LEU A 49 3.88 2.05 5.57
CA LEU A 49 4.77 0.90 5.79
C LEU A 49 4.47 0.33 7.18
N ILE A 50 4.07 -0.93 7.22
CA ILE A 50 3.60 -1.62 8.42
C ILE A 50 4.57 -2.76 8.72
N ARG A 51 5.09 -2.82 9.94
CA ARG A 51 5.86 -3.95 10.46
C ARG A 51 4.97 -4.76 11.39
N GLN A 52 4.93 -6.07 11.16
CA GLN A 52 4.27 -7.04 12.01
C GLN A 52 5.32 -7.94 12.63
N TYR A 53 5.24 -8.20 13.92
CA TYR A 53 6.17 -9.11 14.59
C TYR A 53 5.54 -9.78 15.80
N ASP A 54 5.99 -10.98 16.13
CA ASP A 54 5.60 -11.61 17.40
C ASP A 54 6.38 -10.99 18.57
N LEU A 55 5.80 -10.94 19.77
CA LEU A 55 6.45 -10.32 20.94
C LEU A 55 7.83 -10.89 21.30
N ASP A 56 8.10 -12.14 20.93
CA ASP A 56 9.40 -12.77 21.11
C ASP A 56 10.40 -12.44 19.97
N GLY A 57 9.97 -11.67 18.97
CA GLY A 57 10.75 -11.22 17.82
C GLY A 57 11.09 -12.33 16.83
N SER A 58 10.47 -13.51 16.96
CA SER A 58 10.82 -14.70 16.17
C SER A 58 10.29 -14.67 14.74
N ASP A 59 9.14 -14.01 14.53
CA ASP A 59 8.59 -13.70 13.21
C ASP A 59 8.52 -12.18 13.06
N THR A 60 9.06 -11.64 11.97
CA THR A 60 8.89 -10.24 11.60
C THR A 60 8.64 -10.14 10.10
N SER A 61 7.53 -9.51 9.74
CA SER A 61 7.09 -9.27 8.38
C SER A 61 6.83 -7.79 8.14
N MET A 62 6.93 -7.34 6.89
CA MET A 62 6.60 -5.97 6.51
C MET A 62 5.64 -5.95 5.33
N PHE A 63 4.77 -4.93 5.30
CA PHE A 63 3.76 -4.73 4.26
C PHE A 63 3.56 -3.24 4.00
N ILE A 64 3.03 -2.88 2.83
CA ILE A 64 2.54 -1.53 2.56
C ILE A 64 1.03 -1.55 2.39
N ARG A 65 0.34 -0.68 3.11
CA ARG A 65 -1.04 -0.30 2.79
C ARG A 65 -1.01 0.87 1.83
N VAL A 66 -1.79 0.80 0.76
CA VAL A 66 -2.08 1.93 -0.13
C VAL A 66 -3.58 2.20 -0.12
N GLY A 67 -3.97 3.43 0.22
CA GLY A 67 -5.36 3.88 0.20
C GLY A 67 -5.52 5.15 -0.62
N VAL A 68 -6.65 5.31 -1.29
CA VAL A 68 -6.99 6.54 -2.03
C VAL A 68 -8.38 7.02 -1.66
N GLY A 69 -8.50 8.28 -1.26
CA GLY A 69 -9.77 8.86 -0.80
C GLY A 69 -9.93 10.33 -1.14
N ALA A 70 -11.19 10.79 -1.20
CA ALA A 70 -11.52 12.22 -1.31
C ALA A 70 -11.14 12.93 0.00
N GLY A 71 -10.33 13.97 -0.11
CA GLY A 71 -9.81 14.79 0.96
C GLY A 71 -10.93 15.53 1.68
N GLY A 72 -10.87 15.47 3.01
CA GLY A 72 -11.93 15.92 3.91
C GLY A 72 -12.76 14.78 4.49
N ARG A 73 -12.81 13.62 3.83
CA ARG A 73 -13.44 12.40 4.36
C ARG A 73 -12.49 11.22 4.23
N GLN A 74 -11.63 11.09 5.23
CA GLN A 74 -11.44 9.84 5.95
C GLN A 74 -10.44 10.09 7.07
N ASN A 75 -10.85 9.71 8.27
CA ASN A 75 -9.91 9.34 9.30
C ASN A 75 -9.12 8.11 8.83
N LEU A 76 -8.19 8.28 7.88
CA LEU A 76 -7.23 7.22 7.48
C LEU A 76 -6.34 6.78 8.66
N GLY A 77 -6.49 7.46 9.82
CA GLY A 77 -5.94 7.08 11.13
C GLY A 77 -6.93 6.50 12.15
N GLU A 78 -8.26 6.53 11.96
CA GLU A 78 -9.20 5.94 12.93
C GLU A 78 -9.57 4.51 12.52
N THR A 79 -9.13 3.58 13.35
CA THR A 79 -9.30 2.12 13.31
C THR A 79 -8.32 1.33 12.44
N TRP A 80 -7.04 1.68 12.55
CA TRP A 80 -5.93 0.74 12.33
C TRP A 80 -6.22 -0.62 12.98
N GLY A 81 -6.68 -0.64 14.24
CA GLY A 81 -7.05 -1.88 14.91
C GLY A 81 -7.96 -2.78 14.06
N ARG A 82 -8.99 -2.23 13.40
CA ARG A 82 -9.90 -3.02 12.58
C ARG A 82 -9.26 -3.52 11.28
N VAL A 83 -8.46 -2.70 10.61
CA VAL A 83 -7.67 -3.14 9.43
C VAL A 83 -6.72 -4.26 9.83
N LEU A 84 -5.99 -4.10 10.93
CA LEU A 84 -4.98 -5.04 11.43
C LEU A 84 -5.62 -6.35 11.91
N PHE A 85 -6.79 -6.30 12.56
CA PHE A 85 -7.57 -7.49 12.93
C PHE A 85 -8.13 -8.24 11.70
N ASP A 86 -8.61 -7.51 10.68
CA ASP A 86 -9.12 -8.13 9.45
C ASP A 86 -7.97 -8.78 8.63
N LEU A 87 -6.72 -8.34 8.82
CA LEU A 87 -5.54 -8.87 8.11
C LEU A 87 -5.02 -10.18 8.71
N GLN A 88 -5.13 -10.41 10.02
CA GLN A 88 -4.54 -11.58 10.70
C GLN A 88 -4.83 -12.95 10.03
N PRO A 89 -6.06 -13.27 9.59
CA PRO A 89 -6.34 -14.58 8.99
C PRO A 89 -5.87 -14.71 7.53
N ALA A 90 -5.79 -13.59 6.80
CA ALA A 90 -5.53 -13.59 5.35
C ALA A 90 -4.05 -13.81 5.01
N TRP A 91 -3.15 -13.43 5.91
CA TRP A 91 -1.70 -13.42 5.65
C TRP A 91 -0.98 -14.70 6.05
N GLN A 92 -1.61 -15.59 6.80
CA GLN A 92 -1.09 -16.95 7.05
C GLN A 92 -1.06 -17.80 5.76
N ASN A 93 -1.81 -17.41 4.73
CA ASN A 93 -1.86 -18.08 3.43
C ASN A 93 -1.29 -17.17 2.34
N THR A 94 -0.02 -17.34 1.97
CA THR A 94 0.66 -17.13 0.65
C THR A 94 0.22 -16.01 -0.33
N THR A 95 -0.67 -15.11 0.04
CA THR A 95 -1.29 -14.14 -0.87
C THR A 95 -0.39 -12.93 -0.95
N GLN A 96 0.01 -12.52 -2.16
CA GLN A 96 0.96 -11.41 -2.35
C GLN A 96 0.33 -10.02 -2.06
N TYR A 97 -1.01 -9.92 -2.10
CA TYR A 97 -1.74 -8.69 -1.80
C TYR A 97 -3.19 -8.97 -1.35
N LEU A 98 -3.81 -8.01 -0.66
CA LEU A 98 -5.21 -8.05 -0.25
C LEU A 98 -5.92 -6.75 -0.62
N VAL A 99 -7.01 -6.84 -1.38
CA VAL A 99 -7.84 -5.68 -1.75
C VAL A 99 -9.01 -5.54 -0.78
N LEU A 100 -9.08 -4.41 -0.08
CA LEU A 100 -10.18 -4.03 0.81
C LEU A 100 -11.13 -3.09 0.06
N GLN A 101 -11.90 -3.63 -0.89
CA GLN A 101 -12.71 -2.83 -1.83
C GLN A 101 -13.63 -1.80 -1.17
N ARG A 102 -14.30 -2.14 -0.06
CA ARG A 102 -15.19 -1.22 0.67
C ARG A 102 -14.48 -0.01 1.25
N ARG A 103 -13.15 -0.07 1.39
CA ARG A 103 -12.31 0.99 1.95
C ARG A 103 -11.52 1.74 0.87
N GLY A 104 -11.48 1.24 -0.36
CA GLY A 104 -10.60 1.78 -1.39
C GLY A 104 -9.11 1.63 -1.02
N GLU A 105 -8.79 0.52 -0.36
CA GLU A 105 -7.44 0.22 0.15
C GLU A 105 -6.94 -1.11 -0.42
N VAL A 106 -5.63 -1.23 -0.55
CA VAL A 106 -4.94 -2.49 -0.83
C VAL A 106 -3.75 -2.63 0.11
N VAL A 107 -3.47 -3.85 0.55
CA VAL A 107 -2.30 -4.21 1.33
C VAL A 107 -1.39 -5.08 0.47
N LEU A 108 -0.11 -4.74 0.42
CA LEU A 108 0.87 -5.28 -0.51
C LEU A 108 2.05 -5.89 0.27
N THR A 109 2.48 -7.08 -0.14
CA THR A 109 3.85 -7.54 0.15
C THR A 109 4.86 -6.71 -0.64
N ARG A 110 6.14 -6.89 -0.31
CA ARG A 110 7.23 -6.27 -1.07
C ARG A 110 7.17 -6.59 -2.58
N PRO A 111 7.06 -7.86 -3.03
CA PRO A 111 6.97 -8.14 -4.47
C PRO A 111 5.79 -7.45 -5.15
N ALA A 112 4.60 -7.51 -4.54
CA ALA A 112 3.41 -6.86 -5.10
C ALA A 112 3.56 -5.32 -5.16
N PHE A 113 4.23 -4.74 -4.17
CA PHE A 113 4.54 -3.31 -4.16
C PHE A 113 5.54 -2.93 -5.26
N GLU A 114 6.59 -3.72 -5.47
CA GLU A 114 7.58 -3.50 -6.54
C GLU A 114 6.93 -3.62 -7.93
N GLU A 115 5.99 -4.55 -8.13
CA GLU A 115 5.18 -4.67 -9.35
C GLU A 115 4.35 -3.40 -9.60
N VAL A 116 3.65 -2.90 -8.59
CA VAL A 116 2.88 -1.64 -8.67
C VAL A 116 3.80 -0.46 -8.99
N PHE A 117 4.97 -0.39 -8.35
CA PHE A 117 5.92 0.70 -8.59
C PHE A 117 6.48 0.67 -10.02
N ALA A 118 6.83 -0.50 -10.54
CA ALA A 118 7.27 -0.66 -11.92
C ALA A 118 6.15 -0.27 -12.91
N CYS A 119 4.92 -0.73 -12.63
CA CYS A 119 3.72 -0.38 -13.38
C CYS A 119 3.51 1.15 -13.45
N ALA A 120 3.61 1.84 -12.31
CA ALA A 120 3.49 3.30 -12.22
C ALA A 120 4.57 4.03 -13.04
N ASN A 121 5.83 3.61 -12.89
CA ASN A 121 6.95 4.21 -13.62
C ASN A 121 6.82 4.04 -15.13
N ASN A 122 6.36 2.88 -15.60
CA ASN A 122 6.17 2.60 -17.02
C ASN A 122 5.08 3.48 -17.63
N VAL A 123 3.92 3.59 -16.96
CA VAL A 123 2.83 4.49 -17.39
C VAL A 123 3.31 5.93 -17.46
N TYR A 124 3.94 6.43 -16.39
CA TYR A 124 4.45 7.79 -16.33
C TYR A 124 5.47 8.08 -17.42
N SER A 125 6.47 7.21 -17.55
CA SER A 125 7.56 7.40 -18.50
C SER A 125 7.04 7.36 -19.94
N TYR A 126 6.09 6.48 -20.26
CA TYR A 126 5.52 6.39 -21.61
C TYR A 126 4.76 7.66 -22.01
N VAL A 127 3.91 8.19 -21.11
CA VAL A 127 3.12 9.40 -21.36
C VAL A 127 4.00 10.64 -21.42
N VAL A 128 4.89 10.83 -20.45
CA VAL A 128 5.77 12.01 -20.39
C VAL A 128 6.76 12.02 -21.57
N GLU A 129 7.24 10.86 -22.00
CA GLU A 129 8.15 10.80 -23.16
C GLU A 129 7.42 11.04 -24.49
N ALA A 130 6.11 10.77 -24.57
CA ALA A 130 5.33 11.21 -25.72
C ALA A 130 5.16 12.73 -25.76
N ASP A 131 4.90 13.35 -24.60
CA ASP A 131 4.79 14.81 -24.51
C ASP A 131 6.11 15.50 -24.87
N ARG A 132 7.24 15.02 -24.31
CA ARG A 132 8.59 15.53 -24.65
C ARG A 132 8.92 15.45 -26.13
N ARG A 133 8.46 14.39 -26.80
CA ARG A 133 8.69 14.19 -28.24
C ARG A 133 7.65 14.91 -29.12
N ASN A 134 6.65 15.55 -28.51
CA ASN A 134 5.48 16.09 -29.21
C ASN A 134 4.87 15.04 -30.15
N ASP A 135 4.60 13.84 -29.63
CA ASP A 135 3.93 12.79 -30.41
C ASP A 135 2.63 13.36 -31.01
N PRO A 136 2.32 13.17 -32.29
CA PRO A 136 1.13 13.76 -32.90
C PRO A 136 -0.15 12.97 -32.57
N ARG A 137 -0.07 11.85 -31.86
CA ARG A 137 -1.20 10.94 -31.66
C ARG A 137 -1.81 11.13 -30.27
N PHE A 138 -3.14 11.06 -30.22
CA PHE A 138 -3.85 10.74 -28.99
C PHE A 138 -3.63 9.27 -28.62
N PHE A 139 -3.36 8.98 -27.35
CA PHE A 139 -3.37 7.61 -26.86
C PHE A 139 -3.65 7.53 -25.36
N VAL A 140 -4.08 6.33 -24.94
CA VAL A 140 -4.24 5.95 -23.54
C VAL A 140 -3.44 4.68 -23.30
N VAL A 141 -2.71 4.64 -22.19
CA VAL A 141 -1.95 3.50 -21.69
C VAL A 141 -2.47 3.15 -20.30
N SER A 142 -2.62 1.86 -20.02
CA SER A 142 -3.00 1.39 -18.69
C SER A 142 -2.18 0.18 -18.30
N CYS A 143 -1.96 0.04 -17.00
CA CYS A 143 -1.31 -1.09 -16.39
C CYS A 143 -2.05 -1.49 -15.11
N GLU A 144 -2.22 -2.78 -14.89
CA GLU A 144 -2.85 -3.33 -13.69
C GLU A 144 -1.84 -4.21 -12.94
N ALA A 145 -1.67 -3.94 -11.65
CA ALA A 145 -0.75 -4.68 -10.78
C ALA A 145 -1.32 -4.73 -9.36
N ALA A 146 -1.32 -5.93 -8.74
CA ALA A 146 -1.76 -6.15 -7.36
C ALA A 146 -3.10 -5.47 -6.99
N GLY A 147 -4.10 -5.55 -7.87
CA GLY A 147 -5.41 -4.95 -7.64
C GLY A 147 -5.44 -3.41 -7.75
N ILE A 148 -4.37 -2.77 -8.22
CA ILE A 148 -4.32 -1.36 -8.57
C ILE A 148 -4.28 -1.23 -10.09
N THR A 149 -5.15 -0.38 -10.64
CA THR A 149 -5.10 0.02 -12.05
C THR A 149 -4.58 1.44 -12.15
N LEU A 150 -3.52 1.60 -12.94
CA LEU A 150 -2.88 2.87 -13.25
C LEU A 150 -3.09 3.19 -14.73
N GLY A 151 -3.45 4.42 -15.03
CA GLY A 151 -3.70 4.88 -16.39
C GLY A 151 -2.95 6.17 -16.69
N GLY A 152 -2.69 6.38 -17.97
CA GLY A 152 -2.10 7.60 -18.49
C GLY A 152 -2.68 7.92 -19.86
N GLU A 153 -3.00 9.18 -20.10
CA GLU A 153 -3.54 9.70 -21.34
C GLU A 153 -2.61 10.79 -21.85
N TYR A 154 -2.39 10.79 -23.16
CA TYR A 154 -1.72 11.87 -23.86
C TYR A 154 -2.60 12.38 -25.00
N ASN A 155 -2.82 13.69 -25.04
CA ASN A 155 -3.62 14.38 -26.05
C ASN A 155 -2.82 15.51 -26.70
N ALA A 156 -2.33 15.25 -27.92
CA ALA A 156 -1.52 16.19 -28.70
C ALA A 156 -2.28 17.49 -29.04
N ASP A 157 -3.61 17.42 -29.17
CA ASP A 157 -4.47 18.54 -29.60
C ASP A 157 -4.83 19.48 -28.44
N ASN A 158 -4.50 19.11 -27.20
CA ASN A 158 -4.78 19.96 -26.04
C ASN A 158 -3.71 21.06 -25.88
N ILE A 159 -3.87 22.16 -26.60
CA ILE A 159 -2.90 23.28 -26.65
C ILE A 159 -3.08 24.23 -25.44
N GLU A 160 -4.30 24.35 -24.91
CA GLU A 160 -4.65 25.27 -23.83
C GLU A 160 -4.68 24.62 -22.43
N GLY A 161 -4.62 23.29 -22.34
CA GLY A 161 -4.68 22.51 -21.10
C GLY A 161 -3.52 21.53 -20.89
N GLU A 162 -3.62 20.69 -19.87
CA GLU A 162 -2.63 19.62 -19.64
C GLU A 162 -2.75 18.55 -20.75
N ARG A 163 -1.69 18.40 -21.55
CA ARG A 163 -1.59 17.36 -22.59
C ARG A 163 -1.50 15.95 -22.02
N THR A 164 -1.09 15.82 -20.77
CA THR A 164 -0.94 14.56 -20.07
C THR A 164 -1.93 14.47 -18.92
N SER A 165 -2.61 13.34 -18.77
CA SER A 165 -3.46 13.05 -17.63
C SER A 165 -3.16 11.67 -17.08
N PHE A 166 -3.23 11.51 -15.75
CA PHE A 166 -2.98 10.24 -15.09
C PHE A 166 -4.19 9.79 -14.28
N TYR A 167 -4.30 8.48 -14.09
CA TYR A 167 -5.46 7.87 -13.46
C TYR A 167 -5.05 6.77 -12.49
N TRP A 168 -5.83 6.63 -11.42
CA TRP A 168 -5.63 5.63 -10.39
C TRP A 168 -6.95 5.00 -9.98
N ARG A 169 -6.96 3.69 -9.77
CA ARG A 169 -8.10 2.94 -9.22
C ARG A 169 -7.62 1.75 -8.38
N ILE A 170 -8.32 1.46 -7.29
CA ILE A 170 -8.09 0.26 -6.47
C ILE A 170 -9.29 -0.68 -6.59
N GLY A 171 -9.05 -1.89 -7.07
CA GLY A 171 -10.04 -2.93 -7.31
C GLY A 171 -10.93 -2.68 -8.52
N ASP A 172 -11.66 -3.72 -8.93
CA ASP A 172 -12.46 -3.72 -10.16
C ASP A 172 -13.63 -2.73 -10.14
N ASN A 173 -14.17 -2.46 -8.96
CA ASN A 173 -15.30 -1.52 -8.79
C ASN A 173 -14.88 -0.26 -8.03
N GLY A 174 -13.58 0.00 -7.93
CA GLY A 174 -13.06 1.17 -7.25
C GLY A 174 -13.36 2.48 -7.97
N THR A 175 -13.45 3.56 -7.19
CA THR A 175 -13.48 4.93 -7.72
C THR A 175 -12.23 5.20 -8.54
N ARG A 176 -12.41 5.82 -9.71
CA ARG A 176 -11.30 6.31 -10.53
C ARG A 176 -10.93 7.72 -10.10
N PHE A 177 -9.66 7.92 -9.84
CA PHE A 177 -9.06 9.18 -9.47
C PHE A 177 -8.22 9.71 -10.63
N HIS A 178 -8.31 11.02 -10.88
CA HIS A 178 -7.47 11.71 -11.87
C HIS A 178 -6.32 12.39 -11.15
N LEU A 179 -5.17 12.46 -11.79
CA LEU A 179 -3.96 13.08 -11.30
C LEU A 179 -3.32 13.89 -12.43
N SER A 180 -2.87 15.10 -12.13
CA SER A 180 -1.95 15.83 -13.01
C SER A 180 -0.60 15.13 -13.07
N GLU A 181 0.22 15.49 -14.06
CA GLU A 181 1.61 14.98 -14.15
C GLU A 181 2.39 15.19 -12.85
N LYS A 182 2.27 16.39 -12.27
CA LYS A 182 2.92 16.72 -11.00
C LYS A 182 2.42 15.82 -9.87
N GLY A 183 1.11 15.62 -9.75
CA GLY A 183 0.52 14.79 -8.71
C GLY A 183 0.94 13.33 -8.84
N PHE A 184 0.96 12.79 -10.06
CA PHE A 184 1.41 11.42 -10.31
C PHE A 184 2.92 11.26 -10.03
N GLY A 185 3.73 12.26 -10.39
CA GLY A 185 5.16 12.30 -10.06
C GLY A 185 5.43 12.35 -8.55
N GLU A 186 4.58 13.00 -7.76
CA GLU A 186 4.63 12.96 -6.29
C GLU A 186 4.34 11.55 -5.74
N VAL A 187 3.36 10.84 -6.31
CA VAL A 187 3.06 9.45 -5.94
C VAL A 187 4.24 8.53 -6.24
N ILE A 188 4.83 8.61 -7.43
CA ILE A 188 6.01 7.82 -7.81
C ILE A 188 7.19 8.09 -6.88
N ARG A 189 7.40 9.35 -6.49
CA ARG A 189 8.46 9.73 -5.55
C ARG A 189 8.22 9.11 -4.17
N ALA A 190 7.00 9.16 -3.66
CA ALA A 190 6.64 8.55 -2.40
C ALA A 190 6.80 7.02 -2.43
N PHE A 191 6.48 6.36 -3.55
CA PHE A 191 6.81 4.94 -3.76
C PHE A 191 8.31 4.68 -3.68
N ARG A 192 9.12 5.48 -4.38
CA ARG A 192 10.57 5.33 -4.34
C ARG A 192 11.12 5.49 -2.92
N GLU A 193 10.68 6.51 -2.19
CA GLU A 193 11.11 6.75 -0.81
C GLU A 193 10.75 5.57 0.11
N LEU A 194 9.52 5.06 0.01
CA LEU A 194 9.10 3.88 0.79
C LEU A 194 9.88 2.63 0.42
N SER A 195 10.18 2.42 -0.87
CA SER A 195 11.00 1.28 -1.33
C SER A 195 12.40 1.27 -0.71
N LEU A 196 13.00 2.45 -0.50
CA LEU A 196 14.33 2.60 0.12
C LEU A 196 14.30 2.33 1.63
N ASN A 197 13.17 2.62 2.28
CA ASN A 197 12.97 2.40 3.72
C ASN A 197 12.48 0.97 4.03
N TRP A 198 12.14 0.18 3.01
CA TRP A 198 11.77 -1.23 3.13
C TRP A 198 13.04 -2.09 3.37
N GLN A 199 13.72 -1.90 4.50
CA GLN A 199 14.83 -2.75 4.91
C GLN A 199 14.30 -3.98 5.65
N GLU A 200 14.69 -5.17 5.20
CA GLU A 200 14.29 -6.41 5.87
C GLU A 200 14.83 -6.44 7.31
N PRO A 201 14.02 -6.92 8.28
CA PRO A 201 14.47 -7.10 9.66
C PRO A 201 15.61 -8.13 9.67
N GLY A 202 16.85 -7.63 9.70
CA GLY A 202 18.07 -8.43 9.57
C GLY A 202 19.29 -7.63 9.10
N SER A 203 19.10 -6.45 8.48
CA SER A 203 20.21 -5.57 8.10
C SER A 203 20.84 -4.80 9.28
N LEU A 204 20.17 -4.74 10.43
CA LEU A 204 20.63 -3.99 11.61
C LEU A 204 21.45 -4.84 12.61
N SER A 205 21.61 -6.14 12.40
CA SER A 205 22.39 -7.02 13.31
C SER A 205 23.85 -7.22 12.90
N ALA A 206 24.35 -6.54 11.86
CA ALA A 206 25.72 -6.71 11.38
C ALA A 206 26.75 -5.69 11.93
N THR A 207 26.33 -4.71 12.73
CA THR A 207 27.23 -3.67 13.28
C THR A 207 26.95 -3.37 14.76
N GLY A 208 26.88 -4.40 15.58
CA GLY A 208 26.66 -4.26 17.02
C GLY A 208 27.18 -5.45 17.83
N GLN A 209 28.45 -5.82 17.64
CA GLN A 209 29.25 -6.53 18.63
C GLN A 209 30.53 -5.73 18.87
#